data_AF-A0A9P0CSS2-F1
#
_entry.id   AF-A0A9P0CSS2-F1
#
_cell.length_a   1.000
_cell.length_b   1.000
_cell.length_c   1.000
_cell.angle_alpha   90.00
_cell.angle_beta   90.00
_cell.angle_gamma   90.00
#
_symmetry.space_group_name_H-M   'P 1'
#
loop_
_entity.id
_entity.type
_entity.pdbx_description
1 polymer ?
#
loop_
_entity_poly.entity_id
_entity_poly.type
_entity_poly.pdbx_seq_one_letter_code
_entity_poly.pdbx_strand_id
1 'polypeptide(L)'
;MTAKSSEDFWNTSSSSAFNFDDDEDDGSQPEYVFTSIPEENSILSIHSIISKTSLNLILDDLKSTNEYVAPPVEEVILKMLTGQKYSLEVYKKFTDKLVLLDSALESMDGDIILNVILFLKSTLRPNIFFHQLAKRKLAVKHYAIHLIVNNHYSEVADLYMRTGLNSNMKQLYYLIGRDIRNKESLLKRLETFTAEHLQKVNNNDDKLEILENSQLLKWQVEKNENCDSIIEQLAVLCKNEFEKNKNSIEILLDFKKRLKIDDFAFEWTVLNVLASMELWPQLTELFVKPNWLTKKNSLKTVMPAEIFVYGLSRHESPKEILELYLPYISDSERGLYLAQKMNCHKFVIQHYIKERDRLALIQYKSKVSPQDEEYFLIKNALLSNDKKWKN
;
A
#
# COMPACT_ATOMS: atom_id res chain seq x y z
N MET A 1 -41.18 3.62 -37.14
CA MET A 1 -42.36 2.73 -37.10
C MET A 1 -41.97 1.48 -36.35
N THR A 2 -42.54 1.04 -35.24
CA THR A 2 -43.38 1.66 -34.21
C THR A 2 -43.27 0.65 -33.06
N ALA A 3 -43.00 1.16 -31.86
CA ALA A 3 -42.88 0.37 -30.65
C ALA A 3 -44.19 -0.36 -30.33
N LYS A 4 -44.11 -1.59 -29.81
CA LYS A 4 -45.25 -2.24 -29.13
C LYS A 4 -45.13 -1.97 -27.64
N SER A 5 -46.11 -1.23 -27.12
CA SER A 5 -46.32 -0.87 -25.73
C SER A 5 -46.90 -2.03 -24.93
N SER A 6 -46.55 -2.05 -23.65
CA SER A 6 -46.87 -3.05 -22.62
C SER A 6 -48.18 -2.77 -21.88
N GLU A 7 -49.23 -2.33 -22.58
CA GLU A 7 -50.49 -1.88 -21.95
C GLU A 7 -51.68 -2.86 -22.09
N ASP A 8 -51.49 -4.02 -22.72
CA ASP A 8 -52.58 -4.98 -22.95
C ASP A 8 -52.83 -5.99 -21.81
N PHE A 9 -52.24 -5.80 -20.62
CA PHE A 9 -52.37 -6.76 -19.52
C PHE A 9 -53.50 -6.45 -18.52
N TRP A 10 -54.05 -5.23 -18.50
CA TRP A 10 -54.97 -4.80 -17.43
C TRP A 10 -56.46 -4.68 -17.81
N ASN A 11 -56.85 -5.03 -19.04
CA ASN A 11 -58.23 -4.78 -19.53
C ASN A 11 -59.02 -6.04 -19.94
N THR A 12 -58.90 -7.13 -19.17
CA THR A 12 -59.84 -8.26 -19.28
C THR A 12 -60.36 -8.67 -17.90
N SER A 13 -61.47 -8.06 -17.50
CA SER A 13 -62.31 -8.58 -16.43
C SER A 13 -63.77 -8.42 -16.86
N SER A 14 -64.25 -9.46 -17.54
CA SER A 14 -65.67 -9.68 -17.82
C SER A 14 -66.39 -10.00 -16.51
N SER A 15 -67.31 -9.13 -16.12
CA SER A 15 -68.23 -9.29 -15.01
C SER A 15 -69.17 -10.48 -15.23
N SER A 16 -69.04 -11.54 -14.43
CA SER A 16 -70.07 -12.58 -14.27
C SER A 16 -70.73 -12.36 -12.91
N ALA A 17 -71.90 -11.73 -12.92
CA ALA A 17 -72.78 -11.63 -11.77
C ALA A 17 -73.34 -13.02 -11.45
N PHE A 18 -73.11 -13.49 -10.22
CA PHE A 18 -73.74 -14.70 -9.70
C PHE A 18 -75.08 -14.32 -9.07
N ASN A 19 -76.17 -14.62 -9.78
CA ASN A 19 -77.51 -14.76 -9.24
C ASN A 19 -77.69 -16.20 -8.76
N PHE A 20 -78.36 -16.39 -7.63
CA PHE A 20 -79.03 -17.64 -7.31
C PHE A 20 -80.33 -17.29 -6.58
N ASP A 21 -81.42 -17.30 -7.36
CA ASP A 21 -82.79 -17.39 -6.85
C ASP A 21 -83.05 -18.84 -6.40
N ASP A 22 -83.72 -18.94 -5.26
CA ASP A 22 -84.77 -19.87 -4.86
C ASP A 22 -84.76 -21.32 -5.39
N ASP A 23 -84.55 -22.24 -4.45
CA ASP A 23 -85.35 -23.47 -4.37
C ASP A 23 -85.80 -23.68 -2.91
N GLU A 24 -87.11 -23.88 -2.75
CA GLU A 24 -87.86 -24.05 -1.51
C GLU A 24 -87.66 -25.44 -0.84
N ASP A 25 -88.07 -25.46 0.44
CA ASP A 25 -88.62 -26.59 1.21
C ASP A 25 -87.66 -27.58 1.90
N ASP A 26 -87.60 -27.56 3.24
CA ASP A 26 -88.58 -28.26 4.10
C ASP A 26 -88.24 -28.00 5.59
N GLY A 27 -89.27 -28.02 6.42
CA GLY A 27 -89.31 -27.40 7.74
C GLY A 27 -88.53 -28.08 8.86
N SER A 28 -88.20 -27.27 9.88
CA SER A 28 -88.42 -27.56 11.31
C SER A 28 -87.85 -26.43 12.17
N GLN A 29 -88.72 -25.68 12.83
CA GLN A 29 -88.33 -24.77 13.91
C GLN A 29 -87.71 -25.56 15.07
N PRO A 30 -86.84 -24.92 15.87
CA PRO A 30 -87.04 -25.05 17.31
C PRO A 30 -87.14 -23.71 18.01
N GLU A 31 -88.15 -23.70 18.87
CA GLU A 31 -88.54 -22.77 19.90
C GLU A 31 -87.40 -22.05 20.64
N TYR A 32 -87.58 -20.74 20.77
CA TYR A 32 -86.97 -19.96 21.85
C TYR A 32 -87.54 -20.44 23.19
N VAL A 33 -86.73 -21.16 23.97
CA VAL A 33 -87.00 -21.40 25.39
C VAL A 33 -85.93 -20.70 26.21
N PHE A 34 -86.27 -19.49 26.66
CA PHE A 34 -85.60 -18.82 27.77
C PHE A 34 -86.02 -19.54 29.06
N THR A 35 -85.19 -20.47 29.54
CA THR A 35 -85.29 -21.02 30.89
C THR A 35 -84.13 -20.53 31.73
N SER A 36 -84.47 -19.66 32.68
CA SER A 36 -83.65 -19.22 33.80
C SER A 36 -83.38 -20.39 34.76
N ILE A 37 -82.10 -20.64 35.06
CA ILE A 37 -81.62 -21.58 36.09
C ILE A 37 -80.51 -20.87 36.90
N PRO A 38 -80.40 -21.15 38.22
CA PRO A 38 -79.93 -20.19 39.23
C PRO A 38 -78.41 -20.10 39.39
N GLU A 39 -78.02 -19.04 40.10
CA GLU A 39 -76.69 -18.74 40.62
C GLU A 39 -76.06 -19.94 41.35
N GLU A 40 -75.06 -20.56 40.75
CA GLU A 40 -73.98 -21.25 41.45
C GLU A 40 -72.66 -20.59 41.08
N ASN A 41 -72.05 -19.93 42.07
CA ASN A 41 -70.71 -19.37 42.00
C ASN A 41 -69.67 -20.50 41.86
N SER A 42 -69.53 -21.03 40.65
CA SER A 42 -68.35 -21.77 40.22
C SER A 42 -67.49 -20.80 39.41
N ILE A 43 -66.31 -20.45 39.94
CA ILE A 43 -65.33 -19.67 39.18
C ILE A 43 -64.83 -20.61 38.07
N LEU A 44 -65.44 -20.48 36.90
CA LEU A 44 -65.04 -21.18 35.70
C LEU A 44 -63.64 -20.72 35.27
N SER A 45 -62.76 -21.67 34.95
CA SER A 45 -61.44 -21.37 34.40
C SER A 45 -61.61 -20.57 33.12
N ILE A 46 -60.77 -19.56 32.89
CA ILE A 46 -60.91 -18.65 31.73
C ILE A 46 -60.92 -19.41 30.38
N HIS A 47 -60.30 -20.60 30.35
CA HIS A 47 -60.27 -21.51 29.21
C HIS A 47 -61.61 -22.21 28.90
N SER A 48 -62.59 -22.20 29.81
CA SER A 48 -63.95 -22.68 29.54
C SER A 48 -64.89 -21.56 29.08
N ILE A 49 -64.48 -20.29 29.21
CA ILE A 49 -65.26 -19.12 28.78
C ILE A 49 -64.80 -18.66 27.38
N ILE A 50 -63.51 -18.79 27.08
CA ILE A 50 -62.91 -18.35 25.82
C ILE A 50 -62.23 -19.53 25.14
N SER A 51 -62.66 -19.82 23.90
CA SER A 51 -62.00 -20.85 23.07
C SER A 51 -60.54 -20.48 22.82
N LYS A 52 -59.66 -21.48 22.67
CA LYS A 52 -58.24 -21.23 22.36
C LYS A 52 -58.05 -20.37 21.11
N THR A 53 -58.94 -20.51 20.14
CA THR A 53 -58.95 -19.70 18.91
C THR A 53 -59.34 -18.26 19.21
N SER A 54 -60.36 -18.02 20.02
CA SER A 54 -60.77 -16.68 20.45
C SER A 54 -59.72 -16.01 21.33
N LEU A 55 -59.05 -16.77 22.21
CA LEU A 55 -57.92 -16.29 23.00
C LEU A 55 -56.75 -15.87 22.10
N ASN A 56 -56.45 -16.66 21.06
CA ASN A 56 -55.42 -16.32 20.09
C ASN A 56 -55.79 -15.07 19.30
N LEU A 57 -57.07 -14.92 18.90
CA LEU A 57 -57.54 -13.70 18.24
C LEU A 57 -57.42 -12.48 19.14
N ILE A 58 -57.78 -12.58 20.43
CA ILE A 58 -57.61 -11.50 21.42
C ILE A 58 -56.12 -11.20 21.66
N LEU A 59 -55.26 -12.22 21.71
CA LEU A 59 -53.82 -12.05 21.83
C LEU A 59 -53.21 -11.41 20.59
N ASP A 60 -53.71 -11.74 19.39
CA ASP A 60 -53.26 -11.12 18.14
C ASP A 60 -53.80 -9.69 18.01
N ASP A 61 -54.98 -9.39 18.53
CA ASP A 61 -55.53 -8.04 18.65
C ASP A 61 -54.77 -7.19 19.70
N LEU A 62 -54.33 -7.81 20.81
CA LEU A 62 -53.43 -7.17 21.78
C LEU A 62 -52.01 -6.94 21.23
N LYS A 63 -51.52 -7.85 20.37
CA LYS A 63 -50.25 -7.66 19.64
C LYS A 63 -50.37 -6.60 18.54
N SER A 64 -51.55 -6.42 17.95
CA SER A 64 -51.79 -5.39 16.93
C SER A 64 -52.03 -4.01 17.55
N THR A 65 -52.58 -3.95 18.77
CA THR A 65 -52.88 -2.70 19.50
C THR A 65 -51.76 -2.18 20.41
N ASN A 66 -50.86 -3.04 20.90
CA ASN A 66 -49.62 -2.56 21.51
C ASN A 66 -48.63 -2.20 20.41
N GLU A 67 -48.30 -0.91 20.28
CA GLU A 67 -47.04 -0.49 19.69
C GLU A 67 -45.94 -1.32 20.36
N TYR A 68 -45.33 -2.27 19.63
CA TYR A 68 -44.22 -3.05 20.16
C TYR A 68 -43.08 -2.07 20.51
N VAL A 69 -43.00 -1.71 21.79
CA VAL A 69 -41.99 -0.78 22.30
C VAL A 69 -40.66 -1.49 22.18
N ALA A 70 -39.76 -0.91 21.37
CA ALA A 70 -38.41 -1.44 21.23
C ALA A 70 -37.76 -1.51 22.63
N PRO A 71 -37.14 -2.65 23.01
CA PRO A 71 -36.47 -2.77 24.29
C PRO A 71 -35.37 -1.71 24.42
N PRO A 72 -35.00 -1.30 25.64
CA PRO A 72 -33.85 -0.42 25.87
C PRO A 72 -32.61 -0.96 25.16
N VAL A 73 -31.81 -0.06 24.59
CA VAL A 73 -30.64 -0.43 23.79
C VAL A 73 -29.63 -1.22 24.63
N GLU A 74 -29.47 -0.83 25.89
CA GLU A 74 -28.57 -1.47 26.86
C GLU A 74 -28.93 -2.94 27.08
N GLU A 75 -30.23 -3.25 27.12
CA GLU A 75 -30.73 -4.62 27.27
C GLU A 75 -30.38 -5.47 26.04
N VAL A 76 -30.50 -4.90 24.84
CA VAL A 76 -30.14 -5.62 23.60
C VAL A 76 -28.63 -5.81 23.50
N ILE A 77 -27.82 -4.82 23.84
CA ILE A 77 -26.36 -4.98 23.89
C ILE A 77 -25.96 -6.06 24.91
N LEU A 78 -26.59 -6.11 26.08
CA LEU A 78 -26.36 -7.18 27.06
C LEU A 78 -26.76 -8.56 26.53
N LYS A 79 -27.88 -8.65 25.81
CA LYS A 79 -28.30 -9.89 25.13
C LYS A 79 -27.27 -10.33 24.10
N MET A 80 -26.72 -9.40 23.32
CA MET A 80 -25.65 -9.68 22.35
C MET A 80 -24.39 -10.19 23.06
N LEU A 81 -23.94 -9.54 24.14
CA LEU A 81 -22.77 -9.95 24.94
C LEU A 81 -22.94 -11.35 25.56
N THR A 82 -24.15 -11.66 26.02
CA THR A 82 -24.46 -12.94 26.69
C THR A 82 -24.86 -14.04 25.70
N GLY A 83 -24.84 -13.78 24.39
CA GLY A 83 -25.23 -14.74 23.34
C GLY A 83 -26.71 -15.11 23.34
N GLN A 84 -27.57 -14.32 23.98
CA GLN A 84 -29.01 -14.52 23.98
C GLN A 84 -29.62 -14.12 22.63
N LYS A 85 -30.84 -14.61 22.33
CA LYS A 85 -31.54 -14.21 21.10
C LYS A 85 -31.93 -12.73 21.18
N TYR A 86 -31.62 -11.98 20.13
CA TYR A 86 -31.95 -10.57 19.97
C TYR A 86 -32.46 -10.27 18.55
N SER A 87 -33.10 -9.12 18.37
CA SER A 87 -33.50 -8.59 17.05
C SER A 87 -33.19 -7.10 17.00
N LEU A 88 -32.46 -6.67 15.97
CA LEU A 88 -32.15 -5.25 15.74
C LEU A 88 -33.26 -4.54 14.94
N GLU A 89 -34.10 -5.30 14.22
CA GLU A 89 -35.18 -4.78 13.36
C GLU A 89 -36.28 -4.01 14.13
N VAL A 90 -36.30 -4.15 15.45
CA VAL A 90 -37.19 -3.41 16.36
C VAL A 90 -36.82 -1.92 16.40
N TYR A 91 -35.56 -1.58 16.14
CA TYR A 91 -35.06 -0.19 16.13
C TYR A 91 -35.27 0.47 14.77
N LYS A 92 -36.48 0.97 14.54
CA LYS A 92 -36.87 1.60 13.25
C LYS A 92 -36.45 3.07 13.18
N LYS A 93 -36.54 3.82 14.29
CA LYS A 93 -36.27 5.25 14.31
C LYS A 93 -34.78 5.53 14.12
N PHE A 94 -34.48 6.63 13.44
CA PHE A 94 -33.10 7.04 13.20
C PHE A 94 -32.33 7.33 14.51
N THR A 95 -32.99 7.95 15.49
CA THR A 95 -32.43 8.22 16.82
C THR A 95 -31.99 6.94 17.52
N ASP A 96 -32.86 5.94 17.55
CA ASP A 96 -32.64 4.69 18.26
C ASP A 96 -31.48 3.90 17.63
N LYS A 97 -31.37 3.95 16.30
CA LYS A 97 -30.24 3.40 15.53
C LYS A 97 -28.90 4.05 15.88
N LEU A 98 -28.88 5.35 16.18
CA LEU A 98 -27.65 6.03 16.61
C LEU A 98 -27.27 5.67 18.05
N VAL A 99 -28.25 5.62 18.95
CA VAL A 99 -28.02 5.18 20.34
C VAL A 99 -27.51 3.74 20.36
N LEU A 100 -28.06 2.87 19.51
CA LEU A 100 -27.59 1.50 19.30
C LEU A 100 -26.13 1.44 18.84
N LEU A 101 -25.74 2.29 17.89
CA LEU A 101 -24.35 2.38 17.44
C LEU A 101 -23.41 2.84 18.54
N ASP A 102 -23.79 3.88 19.27
CA ASP A 102 -22.96 4.46 20.34
C ASP A 102 -22.79 3.45 21.48
N SER A 103 -23.87 2.78 21.89
CA SER A 103 -23.84 1.74 22.92
C SER A 103 -23.03 0.51 22.48
N ALA A 104 -23.09 0.15 21.20
CA ALA A 104 -22.25 -0.93 20.64
C ALA A 104 -20.77 -0.56 20.64
N LEU A 105 -20.41 0.71 20.39
CA LEU A 105 -19.02 1.16 20.47
C LEU A 105 -18.51 1.17 21.92
N GLU A 106 -19.37 1.48 22.88
CA GLU A 106 -19.06 1.46 24.31
C GLU A 106 -18.85 0.04 24.86
N SER A 107 -19.46 -0.98 24.26
CA SER A 107 -19.27 -2.38 24.68
C SER A 107 -17.85 -2.90 24.42
N MET A 108 -17.08 -2.23 23.54
CA MET A 108 -15.74 -2.63 23.09
C MET A 108 -15.64 -4.05 22.50
N ASP A 109 -16.77 -4.66 22.15
CA ASP A 109 -16.83 -5.97 21.52
C ASP A 109 -16.90 -5.83 20.00
N GLY A 110 -15.90 -6.37 19.30
CA GLY A 110 -15.76 -6.23 17.86
C GLY A 110 -16.90 -6.85 17.04
N ASP A 111 -17.46 -7.96 17.51
CA ASP A 111 -18.55 -8.68 16.82
C ASP A 111 -19.86 -7.93 16.99
N ILE A 112 -20.12 -7.37 18.18
CA ILE A 112 -21.29 -6.52 18.43
C ILE A 112 -21.24 -5.26 17.59
N ILE A 113 -20.10 -4.55 17.60
CA ILE A 113 -19.87 -3.34 16.79
C ILE A 113 -20.15 -3.65 15.31
N LEU A 114 -19.59 -4.75 14.79
CA LEU A 114 -19.76 -5.12 13.39
C LEU A 114 -21.22 -5.47 13.06
N ASN A 115 -21.89 -6.26 13.89
CA ASN A 115 -23.29 -6.64 13.67
C ASN A 115 -24.21 -5.41 13.60
N VAL A 116 -24.00 -4.45 14.50
CA VAL A 116 -24.76 -3.18 14.48
C VAL A 116 -24.41 -2.36 13.24
N ILE A 117 -23.14 -2.25 12.85
CA ILE A 117 -22.75 -1.55 11.61
C ILE A 117 -23.40 -2.18 10.37
N LEU A 118 -23.44 -3.50 10.28
CA LEU A 118 -24.06 -4.20 9.15
C LEU A 118 -25.57 -3.99 9.10
N PHE A 119 -26.25 -3.98 10.25
CA PHE A 119 -27.66 -3.61 10.35
C PHE A 119 -27.91 -2.15 9.93
N LEU A 120 -27.03 -1.22 10.28
CA LEU A 120 -27.14 0.16 9.82
C LEU A 120 -26.89 0.28 8.31
N LYS A 121 -25.96 -0.50 7.76
CA LYS A 121 -25.69 -0.54 6.32
C LYS A 121 -26.91 -1.02 5.54
N SER A 122 -27.62 -2.04 6.03
CA SER A 122 -28.80 -2.60 5.34
C SER A 122 -30.04 -1.71 5.46
N THR A 123 -30.16 -0.92 6.54
CA THR A 123 -31.40 -0.18 6.83
C THR A 123 -31.32 1.34 6.64
N LEU A 124 -30.12 1.92 6.48
CA LEU A 124 -29.94 3.35 6.20
C LEU A 124 -29.58 3.61 4.74
N ARG A 125 -29.96 4.78 4.24
CA ARG A 125 -29.47 5.24 2.93
C ARG A 125 -27.94 5.41 2.97
N PRO A 126 -27.21 5.06 1.90
CA PRO A 126 -25.74 5.10 1.90
C PRO A 126 -25.15 6.43 2.39
N ASN A 127 -25.65 7.57 1.90
CA ASN A 127 -25.14 8.89 2.29
C ASN A 127 -25.24 9.13 3.81
N ILE A 128 -26.34 8.69 4.42
CA ILE A 128 -26.58 8.83 5.86
C ILE A 128 -25.66 7.88 6.62
N PHE A 129 -25.57 6.62 6.19
CA PHE A 129 -24.68 5.61 6.78
C PHE A 129 -23.23 6.11 6.85
N PHE A 130 -22.63 6.49 5.71
CA PHE A 130 -21.23 6.94 5.68
C PHE A 130 -21.03 8.25 6.45
N HIS A 131 -21.99 9.17 6.44
CA HIS A 131 -21.91 10.40 7.23
C HIS A 131 -21.89 10.11 8.74
N GLN A 132 -22.65 9.11 9.21
CA GLN A 132 -22.65 8.73 10.63
C GLN A 132 -21.40 7.95 11.03
N LEU A 133 -20.87 7.11 10.14
CA LEU A 133 -19.59 6.42 10.34
C LEU A 133 -18.43 7.41 10.38
N ALA A 134 -18.41 8.43 9.52
CA ALA A 134 -17.33 9.43 9.47
C ALA A 134 -17.12 10.15 10.83
N LYS A 135 -18.17 10.26 11.64
CA LYS A 135 -18.10 10.86 12.99
C LYS A 135 -17.46 9.94 14.04
N ARG A 136 -17.33 8.64 13.74
CA ARG A 136 -16.97 7.57 14.68
C ARG A 136 -15.82 6.74 14.11
N LYS A 137 -14.58 7.18 14.35
CA LYS A 137 -13.36 6.55 13.80
C LYS A 137 -13.26 5.05 14.11
N LEU A 138 -13.68 4.62 15.30
CA LEU A 138 -13.70 3.21 15.69
C LEU A 138 -14.65 2.38 14.80
N ALA A 139 -15.85 2.88 14.54
CA ALA A 139 -16.79 2.20 13.63
C ALA A 139 -16.20 2.06 12.22
N VAL A 140 -15.56 3.10 11.70
CA VAL A 140 -14.88 3.04 10.39
C VAL A 140 -13.78 1.98 10.39
N LYS A 141 -12.98 1.89 11.46
CA LYS A 141 -11.91 0.90 11.60
C LYS A 141 -12.45 -0.53 11.58
N HIS A 142 -13.46 -0.84 12.41
CA HIS A 142 -14.06 -2.18 12.45
C HIS A 142 -14.67 -2.58 11.10
N TYR A 143 -15.39 -1.65 10.47
CA TYR A 143 -15.99 -1.90 9.16
C TYR A 143 -14.95 -2.08 8.05
N ALA A 144 -13.88 -1.26 8.04
CA ALA A 144 -12.77 -1.40 7.10
C ALA A 144 -12.08 -2.77 7.25
N ILE A 145 -11.79 -3.20 8.48
CA ILE A 145 -11.17 -4.52 8.75
C ILE A 145 -12.05 -5.65 8.21
N HIS A 146 -13.35 -5.61 8.51
CA HIS A 146 -14.30 -6.59 7.98
C HIS A 146 -14.27 -6.66 6.44
N LEU A 147 -14.27 -5.51 5.76
CA LEU A 147 -14.20 -5.48 4.30
C LEU A 147 -12.85 -5.97 3.75
N ILE A 148 -11.74 -5.65 4.42
CA ILE A 148 -10.39 -6.11 4.03
C ILE A 148 -10.28 -7.63 4.14
N VAL A 149 -10.73 -8.22 5.26
CA VAL A 149 -10.70 -9.68 5.48
C VAL A 149 -11.51 -10.42 4.42
N ASN A 150 -12.62 -9.82 3.96
CA ASN A 150 -13.47 -10.38 2.91
C ASN A 150 -13.02 -9.99 1.48
N ASN A 151 -11.86 -9.33 1.31
CA ASN A 151 -11.33 -8.87 0.02
C ASN A 151 -12.24 -7.89 -0.77
N HIS A 152 -13.12 -7.17 -0.09
CA HIS A 152 -14.00 -6.17 -0.70
C HIS A 152 -13.32 -4.80 -0.85
N TYR A 153 -12.17 -4.77 -1.53
CA TYR A 153 -11.30 -3.58 -1.60
C TYR A 153 -11.96 -2.35 -2.24
N SER A 154 -12.89 -2.55 -3.19
CA SER A 154 -13.66 -1.43 -3.78
C SER A 154 -14.55 -0.75 -2.74
N GLU A 155 -15.19 -1.53 -1.86
CA GLU A 155 -15.98 -0.97 -0.75
C GLU A 155 -15.09 -0.28 0.30
N VAL A 156 -13.86 -0.76 0.50
CA VAL A 156 -12.88 -0.10 1.38
C VAL A 156 -12.48 1.26 0.82
N ALA A 157 -12.23 1.36 -0.49
CA ALA A 157 -11.93 2.62 -1.17
C ALA A 157 -13.08 3.62 -0.98
N ASP A 158 -14.33 3.18 -1.22
CA ASP A 158 -15.52 4.00 -1.01
C ASP A 158 -15.66 4.45 0.44
N LEU A 159 -15.45 3.54 1.39
CA LEU A 159 -15.48 3.86 2.81
C LEU A 159 -14.47 4.96 3.16
N TYR A 160 -13.21 4.84 2.74
CA TYR A 160 -12.18 5.84 3.03
C TYR A 160 -12.48 7.17 2.36
N MET A 161 -12.90 7.17 1.09
CA MET A 161 -13.26 8.40 0.37
C MET A 161 -14.43 9.13 1.03
N ARG A 162 -15.46 8.40 1.47
CA ARG A 162 -16.69 8.99 2.03
C ARG A 162 -16.56 9.39 3.50
N THR A 163 -15.60 8.80 4.22
CA THR A 163 -15.31 9.15 5.62
C THR A 163 -14.15 10.13 5.77
N GLY A 164 -13.51 10.52 4.66
CA GLY A 164 -12.39 11.47 4.66
C GLY A 164 -11.05 10.86 5.09
N LEU A 165 -10.94 9.53 5.16
CA LEU A 165 -9.71 8.81 5.52
C LEU A 165 -8.80 8.53 4.32
N ASN A 166 -8.64 9.53 3.46
CA ASN A 166 -7.86 9.44 2.22
C ASN A 166 -6.37 9.09 2.44
N SER A 167 -5.84 9.32 3.64
CA SER A 167 -4.49 8.89 4.03
C SER A 167 -4.27 7.38 3.92
N ASN A 168 -5.34 6.59 4.01
CA ASN A 168 -5.25 5.13 3.95
C ASN A 168 -5.28 4.58 2.52
N MET A 169 -5.46 5.44 1.50
CA MET A 169 -5.54 5.01 0.10
C MET A 169 -4.22 4.39 -0.39
N LYS A 170 -3.06 4.88 0.06
CA LYS A 170 -1.76 4.26 -0.27
C LYS A 170 -1.65 2.85 0.30
N GLN A 171 -2.09 2.64 1.54
CA GLN A 171 -2.07 1.30 2.15
C GLN A 171 -3.01 0.36 1.40
N LEU A 172 -4.19 0.85 0.98
CA LEU A 172 -5.13 0.08 0.15
C LEU A 172 -4.53 -0.33 -1.20
N TYR A 173 -3.78 0.56 -1.86
CA TYR A 173 -3.05 0.25 -3.10
C TYR A 173 -2.16 -0.99 -2.93
N TYR A 174 -1.35 -1.03 -1.87
CA TYR A 174 -0.47 -2.17 -1.59
C TYR A 174 -1.23 -3.43 -1.17
N LEU A 175 -2.31 -3.30 -0.40
CA LEU A 175 -3.15 -4.45 -0.02
C LEU A 175 -3.79 -5.12 -1.24
N ILE A 176 -4.24 -4.34 -2.22
CA ILE A 176 -4.83 -4.86 -3.46
C ILE A 176 -3.82 -5.72 -4.25
N GLY A 177 -2.55 -5.35 -4.21
CA GLY A 177 -1.48 -6.05 -4.92
C GLY A 177 -0.84 -7.23 -4.17
N ARG A 178 -0.96 -7.27 -2.83
CA ARG A 178 -0.15 -8.13 -1.94
C ARG A 178 -0.11 -9.60 -2.35
N ASP A 179 -1.27 -10.17 -2.69
CA ASP A 179 -1.42 -11.61 -2.87
C ASP A 179 -1.39 -12.03 -4.36
N ILE A 180 -1.09 -11.11 -5.28
CA ILE A 180 -1.07 -11.37 -6.74
C ILE A 180 0.35 -11.71 -7.19
N ARG A 181 0.55 -12.96 -7.61
CA ARG A 181 1.86 -13.46 -8.08
C ARG A 181 2.16 -13.14 -9.54
N ASN A 182 1.15 -13.16 -10.41
CA ASN A 182 1.32 -12.89 -11.84
C ASN A 182 1.41 -11.38 -12.07
N LYS A 183 2.51 -10.93 -12.69
CA LYS A 183 2.83 -9.49 -12.82
C LYS A 183 1.91 -8.75 -13.77
N GLU A 184 1.46 -9.37 -14.85
CA GLU A 184 0.50 -8.77 -15.78
C GLU A 184 -0.84 -8.51 -15.08
N SER A 185 -1.28 -9.47 -14.28
CA SER A 185 -2.50 -9.38 -13.48
C SER A 185 -2.36 -8.32 -12.38
N LEU A 186 -1.21 -8.30 -11.70
CA LEU A 186 -0.88 -7.30 -10.68
C LEU A 186 -0.89 -5.90 -11.29
N LEU A 187 -0.20 -5.71 -12.42
CA LEU A 187 -0.10 -4.45 -13.14
C LEU A 187 -1.50 -3.96 -13.52
N LYS A 188 -2.30 -4.80 -14.17
CA LYS A 188 -3.67 -4.46 -14.55
C LYS A 188 -4.50 -4.01 -13.34
N ARG A 189 -4.42 -4.74 -12.23
CA ARG A 189 -5.16 -4.44 -10.99
C ARG A 189 -4.75 -3.09 -10.40
N LEU A 190 -3.45 -2.82 -10.31
CA LEU A 190 -2.92 -1.58 -9.75
C LEU A 190 -3.15 -0.38 -10.68
N GLU A 191 -3.14 -0.58 -12.00
CA GLU A 191 -3.51 0.46 -12.97
C GLU A 191 -4.97 0.85 -12.86
N THR A 192 -5.89 -0.11 -12.69
CA THR A 192 -7.31 0.19 -12.42
C THR A 192 -7.45 1.06 -11.17
N PHE A 193 -6.82 0.67 -10.06
CA PHE A 193 -6.83 1.49 -8.84
C PHE A 193 -6.27 2.90 -9.09
N THR A 194 -5.15 2.99 -9.80
CA THR A 194 -4.49 4.27 -10.07
C THR A 194 -5.41 5.18 -10.90
N ALA A 195 -6.08 4.65 -11.92
CA ALA A 195 -7.01 5.40 -12.75
C ALA A 195 -8.21 5.92 -11.95
N GLU A 196 -8.76 5.10 -11.06
CA GLU A 196 -9.97 5.43 -10.30
C GLU A 196 -9.71 6.32 -9.08
N HIS A 197 -8.56 6.14 -8.41
CA HIS A 197 -8.37 6.62 -7.05
C HIS A 197 -7.15 7.51 -6.81
N LEU A 198 -6.19 7.61 -7.75
CA LEU A 198 -4.95 8.37 -7.53
C LEU A 198 -5.19 9.83 -7.13
N GLN A 199 -6.22 10.48 -7.70
CA GLN A 199 -6.56 11.87 -7.37
C GLN A 199 -7.03 12.05 -5.92
N LYS A 200 -7.53 10.97 -5.30
CA LYS A 200 -8.02 10.97 -3.91
C LYS A 200 -6.95 10.63 -2.89
N VAL A 201 -5.74 10.26 -3.32
CA VAL A 201 -4.59 10.07 -2.42
C VAL A 201 -4.21 11.41 -1.78
N ASN A 202 -3.94 11.38 -0.48
CA ASN A 202 -3.93 12.57 0.39
C ASN A 202 -2.82 13.58 0.06
N ASN A 203 -1.59 13.12 -0.22
CA ASN A 203 -0.43 13.97 -0.49
C ASN A 203 0.24 13.62 -1.82
N ASN A 204 1.12 14.51 -2.31
CA ASN A 204 1.81 14.33 -3.58
C ASN A 204 2.94 13.30 -3.53
N ASP A 205 3.58 13.12 -2.37
CA ASP A 205 4.68 12.18 -2.19
C ASP A 205 4.18 10.73 -2.33
N ASP A 206 3.03 10.40 -1.73
CA ASP A 206 2.35 9.12 -1.86
C ASP A 206 1.92 8.85 -3.31
N LYS A 207 1.46 9.89 -4.03
CA LYS A 207 1.13 9.76 -5.46
C LYS A 207 2.37 9.48 -6.29
N LEU A 208 3.47 10.16 -6.00
CA LEU A 208 4.74 9.98 -6.69
C LEU A 208 5.27 8.56 -6.48
N GLU A 209 5.28 8.08 -5.23
CA GLU A 209 5.69 6.72 -4.87
C GLU A 209 4.86 5.65 -5.61
N ILE A 210 3.53 5.79 -5.64
CA ILE A 210 2.63 4.88 -6.38
C ILE A 210 2.96 4.89 -7.87
N LEU A 211 3.19 6.07 -8.46
CA LEU A 211 3.51 6.19 -9.89
C LEU A 211 4.87 5.59 -10.22
N GLU A 212 5.88 5.80 -9.40
CA GLU A 212 7.23 5.25 -9.58
C GLU A 212 7.24 3.72 -9.45
N ASN A 213 6.55 3.17 -8.44
CA ASN A 213 6.38 1.73 -8.29
C ASN A 213 5.60 1.11 -9.46
N SER A 214 4.57 1.81 -9.96
CA SER A 214 3.86 1.38 -11.16
C SER A 214 4.76 1.36 -12.39
N GLN A 215 5.65 2.34 -12.56
CA GLN A 215 6.61 2.37 -13.67
C GLN A 215 7.61 1.22 -13.61
N LEU A 216 8.13 0.88 -12.43
CA LEU A 216 8.99 -0.29 -12.24
C LEU A 216 8.27 -1.58 -12.64
N LEU A 217 7.03 -1.76 -12.17
CA LEU A 217 6.25 -2.95 -12.50
C LEU A 217 5.98 -3.08 -14.01
N LYS A 218 5.70 -1.96 -14.69
CA LYS A 218 5.56 -1.93 -16.16
C LYS A 218 6.84 -2.41 -16.85
N TRP A 219 7.99 -1.89 -16.42
CA TRP A 219 9.29 -2.33 -16.95
C TRP A 219 9.48 -3.83 -16.76
N GLN A 220 9.23 -4.33 -15.56
CA GLN A 220 9.39 -5.76 -15.23
C GLN A 220 8.49 -6.66 -16.06
N VAL A 221 7.26 -6.24 -16.36
CA VAL A 221 6.35 -6.96 -17.28
C VAL A 221 6.88 -6.91 -18.71
N GLU A 222 7.25 -5.74 -19.21
CA GLU A 222 7.74 -5.55 -20.59
C GLU A 222 9.02 -6.33 -20.89
N LYS A 223 9.91 -6.45 -19.89
CA LYS A 223 11.21 -7.13 -20.02
C LYS A 223 11.22 -8.54 -19.46
N ASN A 224 10.13 -9.00 -18.84
CA ASN A 224 10.04 -10.28 -18.14
C ASN A 224 11.14 -10.45 -17.08
N GLU A 225 11.33 -9.43 -16.24
CA GLU A 225 12.37 -9.35 -15.20
C GLU A 225 11.76 -9.38 -13.79
N ASN A 226 12.54 -9.76 -12.78
CA ASN A 226 12.03 -9.95 -11.41
C ASN A 226 12.98 -9.53 -10.28
N CYS A 227 13.60 -8.37 -10.39
CA CYS A 227 14.40 -7.81 -9.29
C CYS A 227 13.51 -7.21 -8.19
N ASP A 228 14.02 -7.21 -6.96
CA ASP A 228 13.28 -6.74 -5.78
C ASP A 228 13.28 -5.20 -5.67
N SER A 229 14.25 -4.54 -6.31
CA SER A 229 14.38 -3.08 -6.27
C SER A 229 14.82 -2.47 -7.60
N ILE A 230 14.57 -1.16 -7.76
CA ILE A 230 15.03 -0.37 -8.92
C ILE A 230 16.55 -0.43 -9.06
N ILE A 231 17.29 -0.38 -7.94
CA ILE A 231 18.76 -0.39 -7.94
C ILE A 231 19.31 -1.76 -8.34
N GLU A 232 18.72 -2.84 -7.84
CA GLU A 232 19.07 -4.19 -8.27
C GLU A 232 18.75 -4.40 -9.76
N GLN A 233 17.59 -3.92 -10.21
CA GLN A 233 17.20 -3.97 -11.62
C GLN A 233 18.19 -3.20 -12.50
N LEU A 234 18.62 -2.00 -12.07
CA LEU A 234 19.67 -1.23 -12.75
C LEU A 234 20.99 -2.00 -12.80
N ALA A 235 21.38 -2.63 -11.69
CA ALA A 235 22.63 -3.39 -11.63
C ALA A 235 22.63 -4.59 -12.60
N VAL A 236 21.52 -5.35 -12.64
CA VAL A 236 21.33 -6.47 -13.57
C VAL A 236 21.32 -5.98 -15.02
N LEU A 237 20.59 -4.91 -15.32
CA LEU A 237 20.55 -4.32 -16.65
C LEU A 237 21.94 -3.85 -17.10
N CYS A 238 22.65 -3.14 -16.22
CA CYS A 238 24.02 -2.68 -16.43
C CYS A 238 24.95 -3.84 -16.79
N LYS A 239 24.94 -4.91 -15.99
CA LYS A 239 25.76 -6.11 -16.24
C LYS A 239 25.45 -6.73 -17.61
N ASN A 240 24.18 -6.97 -17.89
CA ASN A 240 23.73 -7.60 -19.14
C ASN A 240 24.10 -6.76 -20.37
N GLU A 241 23.98 -5.44 -20.29
CA GLU A 241 24.31 -4.55 -21.40
C GLU A 241 25.82 -4.52 -21.66
N PHE A 242 26.65 -4.41 -20.62
CA PHE A 242 28.11 -4.40 -20.78
C PHE A 242 28.67 -5.77 -21.20
N GLU A 243 28.01 -6.88 -20.88
CA GLU A 243 28.35 -8.21 -21.41
C GLU A 243 28.08 -8.34 -22.92
N LYS A 244 26.96 -7.77 -23.40
CA LYS A 244 26.58 -7.83 -24.82
C LYS A 244 27.34 -6.82 -25.69
N ASN A 245 27.39 -5.58 -25.24
CA ASN A 245 28.00 -4.47 -25.95
C ASN A 245 28.62 -3.50 -24.93
N LYS A 246 29.96 -3.54 -24.86
CA LYS A 246 30.74 -2.77 -23.89
C LYS A 246 30.57 -1.24 -23.99
N ASN A 247 29.92 -0.74 -25.05
CA ASN A 247 29.65 0.69 -25.25
C ASN A 247 28.15 1.06 -25.08
N SER A 248 27.30 0.15 -24.60
CA SER A 248 25.85 0.35 -24.47
C SER A 248 25.47 1.12 -23.20
N ILE A 249 25.56 2.46 -23.23
CA ILE A 249 25.08 3.32 -22.12
C ILE A 249 23.67 3.87 -22.34
N GLU A 250 23.20 3.94 -23.59
CA GLU A 250 21.94 4.59 -23.96
C GLU A 250 20.73 3.93 -23.29
N ILE A 251 20.69 2.61 -23.23
CA ILE A 251 19.63 1.85 -22.57
C ILE A 251 19.61 2.12 -21.06
N LEU A 252 20.78 2.27 -20.43
CA LEU A 252 20.87 2.60 -19.01
C LEU A 252 20.37 4.02 -18.74
N LEU A 253 20.65 4.97 -19.65
CA LEU A 253 20.14 6.34 -19.55
C LEU A 253 18.63 6.42 -19.78
N ASP A 254 18.08 5.62 -20.70
CA ASP A 254 16.63 5.50 -20.88
C ASP A 254 15.97 4.95 -19.61
N PHE A 255 16.52 3.87 -19.05
CA PHE A 255 16.04 3.28 -17.79
C PHE A 255 16.07 4.29 -16.64
N LYS A 256 17.20 5.00 -16.48
CA LYS A 256 17.37 6.08 -15.49
C LYS A 256 16.29 7.14 -15.64
N LYS A 257 16.08 7.64 -16.87
CA LYS A 257 15.10 8.69 -17.16
C LYS A 257 13.67 8.21 -16.89
N ARG A 258 13.34 6.99 -17.31
CA ARG A 258 12.01 6.41 -17.18
C ARG A 258 11.62 6.21 -15.72
N LEU A 259 12.53 5.70 -14.89
CA LEU A 259 12.29 5.44 -13.47
C LEU A 259 12.78 6.57 -12.54
N LYS A 260 13.18 7.72 -13.11
CA LYS A 260 13.63 8.92 -12.39
C LYS A 260 14.71 8.63 -11.33
N ILE A 261 15.64 7.74 -11.65
CA ILE A 261 16.75 7.41 -10.76
C ILE A 261 17.65 8.65 -10.67
N ASP A 262 17.97 9.05 -9.44
CA ASP A 262 18.84 10.19 -9.21
C ASP A 262 20.26 9.94 -9.74
N ASP A 263 20.97 11.03 -10.05
CA ASP A 263 22.30 10.95 -10.66
C ASP A 263 23.29 10.18 -9.79
N PHE A 264 23.22 10.34 -8.47
CA PHE A 264 24.15 9.70 -7.55
C PHE A 264 23.92 8.20 -7.51
N ALA A 265 22.68 7.75 -7.28
CA ALA A 265 22.34 6.32 -7.25
C ALA A 265 22.66 5.64 -8.59
N PHE A 266 22.39 6.32 -9.70
CA PHE A 266 22.73 5.82 -11.03
C PHE A 266 24.24 5.63 -11.21
N GLU A 267 25.02 6.70 -11.04
CA GLU A 267 26.47 6.65 -11.25
C GLU A 267 27.17 5.72 -10.26
N TRP A 268 26.72 5.70 -8.99
CA TRP A 268 27.23 4.77 -7.97
C TRP A 268 26.97 3.32 -8.37
N THR A 269 25.77 2.99 -8.85
CA THR A 269 25.43 1.63 -9.28
C THR A 269 26.27 1.21 -10.49
N VAL A 270 26.37 2.07 -11.50
CA VAL A 270 27.20 1.81 -12.69
C VAL A 270 28.68 1.64 -12.32
N LEU A 271 29.21 2.48 -11.44
CA LEU A 271 30.58 2.36 -10.92
C LEU A 271 30.83 1.00 -10.29
N ASN A 272 29.94 0.57 -9.39
CA ASN A 272 30.08 -0.70 -8.68
C ASN A 272 29.98 -1.90 -9.64
N VAL A 273 29.08 -1.86 -10.62
CA VAL A 273 28.96 -2.95 -11.60
C VAL A 273 30.21 -3.04 -12.47
N LEU A 274 30.67 -1.92 -13.05
CA LEU A 274 31.89 -1.91 -13.87
C LEU A 274 33.12 -2.37 -13.09
N ALA A 275 33.25 -1.95 -11.84
CA ALA A 275 34.34 -2.38 -10.97
C ALA A 275 34.27 -3.88 -10.64
N SER A 276 33.07 -4.40 -10.35
CA SER A 276 32.87 -5.84 -10.09
C SER A 276 33.15 -6.73 -11.31
N MET A 277 33.07 -6.16 -12.52
CA MET A 277 33.37 -6.82 -13.79
C MET A 277 34.79 -6.52 -14.29
N GLU A 278 35.59 -5.78 -13.53
CA GLU A 278 36.94 -5.34 -13.89
C GLU A 278 37.01 -4.58 -15.24
N LEU A 279 35.93 -3.88 -15.62
CA LEU A 279 35.82 -3.12 -16.86
C LEU A 279 36.42 -1.71 -16.74
N TRP A 280 37.70 -1.64 -16.36
CA TRP A 280 38.43 -0.39 -16.11
C TRP A 280 38.47 0.58 -17.31
N PRO A 281 38.63 0.11 -18.58
CA PRO A 281 38.60 1.01 -19.74
C PRO A 281 37.25 1.71 -19.90
N GLN A 282 36.14 0.98 -19.76
CA GLN A 282 34.78 1.52 -19.86
C GLN A 282 34.50 2.51 -18.73
N LEU A 283 34.94 2.18 -17.52
CA LEU A 283 34.85 3.06 -16.35
C LEU A 283 35.59 4.38 -16.60
N THR A 284 36.80 4.31 -17.15
CA THR A 284 37.57 5.50 -17.54
C THR A 284 36.85 6.30 -18.62
N GLU A 285 36.36 5.64 -19.66
CA GLU A 285 35.66 6.32 -20.76
C GLU A 285 34.40 7.05 -20.30
N LEU A 286 33.64 6.46 -19.37
CA LEU A 286 32.41 7.06 -18.84
C LEU A 286 32.69 8.25 -17.93
N PHE A 287 33.60 8.08 -16.97
CA PHE A 287 33.79 9.05 -15.89
C PHE A 287 34.93 10.03 -16.13
N VAL A 288 35.83 9.80 -17.09
CA VAL A 288 36.97 10.69 -17.34
C VAL A 288 36.82 11.35 -18.70
N LYS A 289 36.72 12.67 -18.71
CA LYS A 289 36.63 13.46 -19.96
C LYS A 289 37.75 14.47 -20.06
N PRO A 290 38.31 14.68 -21.27
CA PRO A 290 39.30 15.73 -21.49
C PRO A 290 38.66 17.10 -21.26
N ASN A 291 39.31 17.91 -20.44
CA ASN A 291 38.91 19.30 -20.24
C ASN A 291 39.60 20.16 -21.30
N TRP A 292 38.80 20.71 -22.22
CA TRP A 292 39.29 21.49 -23.35
C TRP A 292 40.07 22.76 -22.92
N LEU A 293 39.72 23.35 -21.77
CA LEU A 293 40.38 24.57 -21.26
C LEU A 293 41.76 24.28 -20.67
N THR A 294 41.88 23.22 -19.88
CA THR A 294 43.12 22.92 -19.14
C THR A 294 44.01 21.90 -19.85
N LYS A 295 43.51 21.29 -20.93
CA LYS A 295 44.12 20.13 -21.62
C LYS A 295 44.44 18.97 -20.68
N LYS A 296 43.81 18.93 -19.50
CA LYS A 296 43.92 17.85 -18.51
C LYS A 296 42.61 17.07 -18.48
N ASN A 297 42.68 15.82 -18.06
CA ASN A 297 41.49 15.04 -17.81
C ASN A 297 40.75 15.57 -16.56
N SER A 298 39.43 15.37 -16.54
CA SER A 298 38.58 15.71 -15.41
C SER A 298 37.65 14.53 -15.10
N LEU A 299 37.43 14.28 -13.81
CA LEU A 299 36.44 13.34 -13.34
C LEU A 299 35.04 13.98 -13.48
N LYS A 300 34.23 13.42 -14.36
CA LYS A 300 32.85 13.83 -14.65
C LYS A 300 31.89 12.89 -13.93
N THR A 301 31.52 13.29 -12.72
CA THR A 301 30.60 12.56 -11.84
C THR A 301 29.95 13.55 -10.89
N VAL A 302 28.75 13.22 -10.41
CA VAL A 302 28.10 13.96 -9.31
C VAL A 302 28.67 13.57 -7.94
N MET A 303 29.43 12.47 -7.87
CA MET A 303 30.03 11.98 -6.63
C MET A 303 31.29 12.79 -6.26
N PRO A 304 31.55 13.02 -4.96
CA PRO A 304 32.87 13.46 -4.53
C PRO A 304 33.95 12.46 -4.96
N ALA A 305 35.13 12.94 -5.35
CA ALA A 305 36.21 12.09 -5.85
C ALA A 305 36.66 11.05 -4.81
N GLU A 306 36.60 11.39 -3.52
CA GLU A 306 36.90 10.49 -2.41
C GLU A 306 35.92 9.32 -2.36
N ILE A 307 34.62 9.58 -2.59
CA ILE A 307 33.58 8.57 -2.63
C ILE A 307 33.75 7.67 -3.85
N PHE A 308 34.13 8.25 -4.99
CA PHE A 308 34.44 7.49 -6.21
C PHE A 308 35.59 6.49 -5.99
N VAL A 309 36.72 6.96 -5.47
CA VAL A 309 37.90 6.11 -5.16
C VAL A 309 37.55 5.07 -4.10
N TYR A 310 36.80 5.46 -3.07
CA TYR A 310 36.31 4.51 -2.07
C TYR A 310 35.42 3.43 -2.68
N GLY A 311 34.49 3.80 -3.57
CA GLY A 311 33.64 2.86 -4.30
C GLY A 311 34.45 1.80 -5.06
N LEU A 312 35.49 2.23 -5.80
CA LEU A 312 36.42 1.33 -6.48
C LEU A 312 37.12 0.37 -5.49
N SER A 313 37.65 0.90 -4.39
CA SER A 313 38.43 0.12 -3.42
C SER A 313 37.68 -1.06 -2.81
N ARG A 314 36.33 -1.08 -2.88
CA ARG A 314 35.49 -2.16 -2.37
C ARG A 314 35.50 -3.41 -3.26
N HIS A 315 36.00 -3.33 -4.48
CA HIS A 315 36.02 -4.41 -5.47
C HIS A 315 37.43 -4.94 -5.72
N GLU A 316 38.29 -4.91 -4.70
CA GLU A 316 39.69 -5.38 -4.78
C GLU A 316 40.47 -4.80 -5.97
N SER A 317 40.13 -3.56 -6.37
CA SER A 317 40.71 -2.95 -7.56
C SER A 317 42.24 -2.87 -7.48
N PRO A 318 42.95 -3.11 -8.59
CA PRO A 318 44.40 -2.94 -8.64
C PRO A 318 44.82 -1.55 -8.17
N LYS A 319 45.98 -1.47 -7.50
CA LYS A 319 46.45 -0.21 -6.92
C LYS A 319 46.66 0.84 -8.01
N GLU A 320 47.10 0.42 -9.19
CA GLU A 320 47.29 1.27 -10.37
C GLU A 320 45.98 1.94 -10.81
N ILE A 321 44.85 1.23 -10.69
CA ILE A 321 43.53 1.78 -11.02
C ILE A 321 43.12 2.83 -9.98
N LEU A 322 43.29 2.55 -8.69
CA LEU A 322 42.98 3.53 -7.63
C LEU A 322 43.86 4.79 -7.77
N GLU A 323 45.14 4.59 -8.08
CA GLU A 323 46.12 5.67 -8.30
C GLU A 323 45.81 6.54 -9.52
N LEU A 324 45.07 6.04 -10.51
CA LEU A 324 44.58 6.84 -11.64
C LEU A 324 43.58 7.92 -11.19
N TYR A 325 42.81 7.65 -10.14
CA TYR A 325 41.70 8.52 -9.72
C TYR A 325 42.02 9.37 -8.47
N LEU A 326 42.97 8.96 -7.63
CA LEU A 326 43.44 9.74 -6.49
C LEU A 326 43.83 11.21 -6.82
N PRO A 327 44.44 11.54 -7.98
CA PRO A 327 44.76 12.92 -8.34
C PRO A 327 43.55 13.87 -8.51
N TYR A 328 42.33 13.34 -8.64
CA TYR A 328 41.12 14.15 -8.77
C TYR A 328 40.57 14.66 -7.43
N ILE A 329 41.10 14.17 -6.30
CA ILE A 329 40.74 14.68 -4.97
C ILE A 329 41.38 16.07 -4.81
N SER A 330 40.54 17.09 -4.61
CA SER A 330 40.97 18.49 -4.56
C SER A 330 41.79 18.80 -3.31
N ASP A 331 41.43 18.19 -2.18
CA ASP A 331 42.17 18.28 -0.92
C ASP A 331 43.35 17.30 -0.91
N SER A 332 44.56 17.84 -1.00
CA SER A 332 45.79 17.05 -1.09
C SER A 332 46.07 16.21 0.16
N GLU A 333 45.68 16.67 1.35
CA GLU A 333 45.88 15.93 2.60
C GLU A 333 44.90 14.77 2.71
N ARG A 334 43.62 14.98 2.33
CA ARG A 334 42.64 13.90 2.26
C ARG A 334 43.01 12.85 1.23
N GLY A 335 43.48 13.28 0.05
CA GLY A 335 43.96 12.38 -0.99
C GLY A 335 45.15 11.54 -0.50
N LEU A 336 46.11 12.16 0.20
CA LEU A 336 47.24 11.46 0.82
C LEU A 336 46.77 10.44 1.86
N TYR A 337 45.87 10.83 2.76
CA TYR A 337 45.32 9.95 3.79
C TYR A 337 44.62 8.72 3.19
N LEU A 338 43.78 8.92 2.17
CA LEU A 338 43.07 7.84 1.49
C LEU A 338 44.05 6.88 0.79
N ALA A 339 45.04 7.43 0.09
CA ALA A 339 46.08 6.65 -0.58
C ALA A 339 46.88 5.79 0.41
N GLN A 340 47.25 6.34 1.57
CA GLN A 340 47.92 5.58 2.63
C GLN A 340 47.04 4.46 3.18
N LYS A 341 45.76 4.75 3.46
CA LYS A 341 44.81 3.75 3.96
C LYS A 341 44.60 2.60 2.97
N MET A 342 44.68 2.88 1.67
CA MET A 342 44.53 1.90 0.59
C MET A 342 45.84 1.26 0.14
N ASN A 343 46.99 1.60 0.75
CA ASN A 343 48.32 1.14 0.33
C ASN A 343 48.66 1.48 -1.14
N CYS A 344 48.19 2.63 -1.64
CA CYS A 344 48.57 3.18 -2.95
C CYS A 344 49.94 3.87 -2.84
N HIS A 345 50.99 3.06 -2.73
CA HIS A 345 52.33 3.52 -2.37
C HIS A 345 52.95 4.46 -3.40
N LYS A 346 52.77 4.24 -4.71
CA LYS A 346 53.36 5.09 -5.76
C LYS A 346 52.78 6.50 -5.68
N PHE A 347 51.48 6.64 -5.45
CA PHE A 347 50.86 7.95 -5.28
C PHE A 347 51.40 8.70 -4.04
N VAL A 348 51.53 8.01 -2.89
CA VAL A 348 52.06 8.60 -1.66
C VAL A 348 53.51 9.09 -1.85
N ILE A 349 54.34 8.29 -2.51
CA ILE A 349 55.73 8.63 -2.82
C ILE A 349 55.79 9.87 -3.71
N GLN A 350 55.00 9.89 -4.80
CA GLN A 350 54.93 11.03 -5.71
C GLN A 350 54.44 12.30 -5.01
N HIS A 351 53.52 12.19 -4.06
CA HIS A 351 53.04 13.31 -3.26
C HIS A 351 54.19 13.95 -2.45
N TYR A 352 54.93 13.17 -1.65
CA TYR A 352 56.04 13.71 -0.85
C TYR A 352 57.16 14.29 -1.72
N ILE A 353 57.44 13.66 -2.85
CA ILE A 353 58.38 14.18 -3.85
C ILE A 353 57.94 15.55 -4.37
N LYS A 354 56.65 15.73 -4.67
CA LYS A 354 56.07 16.98 -5.18
C LYS A 354 56.10 18.08 -4.12
N GLU A 355 55.76 17.76 -2.88
CA GLU A 355 55.83 18.69 -1.74
C GLU A 355 57.26 19.01 -1.29
N ARG A 356 58.23 18.23 -1.78
CA ARG A 356 59.65 18.28 -1.43
C ARG A 356 59.91 17.97 0.04
N ASP A 357 59.05 17.15 0.65
CA ASP A 357 59.18 16.70 2.04
C ASP A 357 60.10 15.48 2.11
N ARG A 358 61.38 15.75 2.41
CA ARG A 358 62.41 14.71 2.47
C ARG A 358 62.23 13.80 3.69
N LEU A 359 61.83 14.37 4.82
CA LEU A 359 61.70 13.63 6.08
C LEU A 359 60.55 12.64 6.00
N ALA A 360 59.38 13.05 5.50
CA ALA A 360 58.24 12.17 5.31
C ALA A 360 58.57 11.04 4.32
N LEU A 361 59.29 11.33 3.23
CA LEU A 361 59.71 10.32 2.26
C LEU A 361 60.67 9.27 2.85
N ILE A 362 61.61 9.70 3.70
CA ILE A 362 62.52 8.79 4.43
C ILE A 362 61.74 7.92 5.41
N GLN A 363 60.83 8.52 6.19
CA GLN A 363 60.00 7.78 7.13
C GLN A 363 59.11 6.77 6.40
N TYR A 364 58.50 7.16 5.28
CA TYR A 364 57.62 6.32 4.50
C TYR A 364 58.33 5.11 3.87
N LYS A 365 59.64 5.20 3.64
CA LYS A 365 60.47 4.09 3.15
C LYS A 365 60.35 2.82 4.01
N SER A 366 60.09 2.96 5.32
CA SER A 366 59.89 1.83 6.23
C SER A 366 58.57 1.06 5.99
N LYS A 367 57.63 1.63 5.22
CA LYS A 367 56.31 1.06 4.93
C LYS A 367 56.24 0.29 3.60
N VAL A 368 57.34 0.21 2.84
CA VAL A 368 57.42 -0.51 1.56
C VAL A 368 58.50 -1.59 1.64
N SER A 369 58.32 -2.72 0.96
CA SER A 369 59.29 -3.81 1.02
C SER A 369 60.57 -3.45 0.25
N PRO A 370 61.77 -3.83 0.71
CA PRO A 370 63.02 -3.58 0.00
C PRO A 370 63.12 -4.16 -1.41
N GLN A 371 62.24 -5.11 -1.74
CA GLN A 371 62.18 -5.79 -3.04
C GLN A 371 61.19 -5.11 -4.01
N ASP A 372 60.32 -4.23 -3.52
CA ASP A 372 59.26 -3.61 -4.31
C ASP A 372 59.80 -2.43 -5.15
N GLU A 373 59.15 -2.17 -6.28
CA GLU A 373 59.49 -1.05 -7.18
C GLU A 373 59.49 0.30 -6.44
N GLU A 374 58.55 0.46 -5.52
CA GLU A 374 58.35 1.64 -4.69
C GLU A 374 59.55 1.98 -3.81
N TYR A 375 60.24 0.96 -3.28
CA TYR A 375 61.45 1.17 -2.51
C TYR A 375 62.57 1.78 -3.37
N PHE A 376 62.70 1.30 -4.62
CA PHE A 376 63.65 1.85 -5.58
C PHE A 376 63.24 3.25 -6.03
N LEU A 377 61.94 3.53 -6.22
CA LEU A 377 61.43 4.87 -6.52
C LEU A 377 61.83 5.87 -5.43
N ILE A 378 61.67 5.51 -4.15
CA ILE A 378 62.10 6.35 -3.02
C ILE A 378 63.61 6.58 -3.06
N LYS A 379 64.41 5.51 -3.22
CA LYS A 379 65.87 5.60 -3.21
C LYS A 379 66.38 6.51 -4.34
N ASN A 380 65.85 6.33 -5.55
CA ASN A 380 66.22 7.13 -6.71
C ASN A 380 65.82 8.60 -6.54
N ALA A 381 64.64 8.86 -5.98
CA ALA A 381 64.21 10.22 -5.69
C ALA A 381 65.15 10.91 -4.68
N LEU A 382 65.52 10.24 -3.59
CA LEU A 382 66.40 10.80 -2.55
C LEU A 382 67.84 11.04 -3.00
N LEU A 383 68.33 10.28 -4.00
CA LEU A 383 69.66 10.42 -4.59
C LEU A 383 69.72 11.47 -5.71
N SER A 384 68.58 11.88 -6.26
CA SER A 384 68.52 12.87 -7.33
C SER A 384 68.95 14.24 -6.82
N ASN A 385 70.03 14.79 -7.40
CA ASN A 385 70.53 16.14 -7.12
C ASN A 385 69.67 17.24 -7.75
N ASP A 386 68.67 16.89 -8.55
CA ASP A 386 67.83 17.84 -9.29
C ASP A 386 66.74 18.49 -8.44
N LYS A 387 66.46 17.96 -7.24
CA LYS A 387 65.36 18.41 -6.37
C LYS A 387 65.89 19.14 -5.14
N LYS A 388 65.56 20.44 -5.03
CA LYS A 388 65.77 21.22 -3.79
C LYS A 388 64.72 20.81 -2.74
N TRP A 389 65.12 19.97 -1.79
CA TRP A 389 64.28 19.51 -0.68
C TRP A 389 63.93 20.65 0.29
N LYS A 390 62.72 20.62 0.84
CA LYS A 390 62.37 21.37 2.06
C LYS A 390 62.81 20.49 3.23
N ASN A 391 63.63 21.05 4.12
CA ASN A 391 64.09 20.34 5.31
C ASN A 391 63.03 20.37 6.40
#